data_AF-A0A1Q3V9S9-F1
#
_entry.id   AF-A0A1Q3V9S9-F1
#
_cell.length_a   1.000
_cell.length_b   1.000
_cell.length_c   1.000
_cell.angle_alpha   90.00
_cell.angle_beta   90.00
_cell.angle_gamma   90.00
#
_symmetry.space_group_name_H-M   'P 1'
#
loop_
_entity.id
_entity.type
_entity.pdbx_description
1 polymer ?
#
loop_
_entity_poly.entity_id
_entity_poly.type
_entity_poly.pdbx_seq_one_letter_code
_entity_poly.pdbx_strand_id
1 'polypeptide(L)'
;MPDRIVRNPARSMTSLFTRIWDGVVVAMVAIGAATLLWRRREIVSGRGIPSTPPSHDSLESGYEVKDISVRGVSYVLVAIGAAVAVSLGVVFLFVGRFEAARSASFQGLTAEQTAVAVTPAPHLQFHPHDDLAEVRLREQRLLQGYGWADRDHTRAHIPIERAMALMVGRSLDPVP
;
A
#
# COMPACT_ATOMS: atom_id res chain seq x y z
N MET A 1 36.57 -28.59 -2.86
CA MET A 1 35.47 -27.81 -2.24
C MET A 1 34.71 -27.13 -3.37
N PRO A 2 33.41 -27.42 -3.59
CA PRO A 2 32.73 -27.00 -4.79
C PRO A 2 32.23 -25.56 -4.70
N ASP A 3 32.34 -24.88 -5.83
CA ASP A 3 31.96 -23.51 -6.13
C ASP A 3 30.46 -23.26 -5.87
N ARG A 4 30.13 -22.42 -4.89
CA ARG A 4 28.75 -22.10 -4.52
C ARG A 4 28.27 -20.98 -5.45
N ILE A 5 27.73 -21.36 -6.61
CA ILE A 5 27.05 -20.45 -7.54
C ILE A 5 25.97 -19.66 -6.76
N VAL A 6 26.28 -18.40 -6.45
CA VAL A 6 25.33 -17.45 -5.89
C VAL A 6 24.35 -17.09 -7.00
N ARG A 7 23.27 -17.88 -7.13
CA ARG A 7 22.14 -17.55 -8.01
C ARG A 7 21.50 -16.26 -7.49
N ASN A 8 21.79 -15.15 -8.15
CA ASN A 8 21.16 -13.86 -7.88
C ASN A 8 19.64 -13.96 -8.18
N PRO A 9 18.75 -13.90 -7.17
CA PRO A 9 17.32 -14.15 -7.35
C PRO A 9 16.64 -13.09 -8.24
N ALA A 10 17.21 -11.89 -8.36
CA ALA A 10 16.63 -10.81 -9.15
C ALA A 10 16.64 -11.09 -10.67
N ARG A 11 17.63 -11.85 -11.17
CA ARG A 11 17.72 -12.23 -12.61
C ARG A 11 16.68 -13.28 -13.02
N SER A 12 16.23 -14.10 -12.06
CA SER A 12 15.20 -15.11 -12.29
C SER A 12 13.82 -14.46 -12.49
N MET A 13 13.51 -13.39 -11.76
CA MET A 13 12.17 -12.80 -11.76
C MET A 13 11.88 -12.00 -13.03
N THR A 14 12.89 -11.32 -13.59
CA THR A 14 12.79 -10.62 -14.88
C THR A 14 12.60 -11.58 -16.05
N SER A 15 13.32 -12.71 -16.08
CA SER A 15 13.18 -13.71 -17.15
C SER A 15 11.86 -14.49 -17.10
N LEU A 16 11.30 -14.69 -15.90
CA LEU A 16 9.93 -15.21 -15.74
C LEU A 16 8.89 -14.22 -16.29
N PHE A 17 9.07 -12.93 -16.02
CA PHE A 17 8.19 -11.89 -16.52
C PHE A 17 8.18 -11.81 -18.05
N THR A 18 9.35 -11.86 -18.71
CA THR A 18 9.43 -11.84 -20.18
C THR A 18 8.82 -13.10 -20.80
N ARG A 19 9.03 -14.27 -20.19
CA ARG A 19 8.42 -15.53 -20.65
C ARG A 19 6.90 -15.53 -20.54
N ILE A 20 6.36 -14.92 -19.48
CA ILE A 20 4.91 -14.73 -19.32
C ILE A 20 4.38 -13.73 -20.34
N TRP A 21 5.12 -12.64 -20.57
CA TRP A 21 4.80 -11.61 -21.57
C TRP A 21 4.73 -12.19 -23.00
N ASP A 22 5.71 -13.00 -23.39
CA ASP A 22 5.72 -13.68 -24.69
C ASP A 22 4.54 -14.65 -24.82
N GLY A 23 4.17 -15.34 -23.73
CA GLY A 23 2.98 -16.20 -23.68
C GLY A 23 1.66 -15.46 -23.90
N VAL A 24 1.53 -14.24 -23.34
CA VAL A 24 0.34 -13.39 -23.53
C VAL A 24 0.24 -12.89 -24.98
N VAL A 25 1.35 -12.46 -25.58
CA VAL A 25 1.37 -12.02 -26.98
C VAL A 25 1.02 -13.18 -27.93
N VAL A 26 1.57 -14.37 -27.69
CA VAL A 26 1.23 -15.59 -28.46
C VAL A 26 -0.25 -15.95 -28.27
N ALA A 27 -0.80 -15.84 -27.06
CA ALA A 27 -2.21 -16.10 -26.82
C ALA A 27 -3.13 -15.10 -27.55
N MET A 28 -2.80 -13.81 -27.57
CA MET A 28 -3.56 -12.80 -28.32
C MET A 28 -3.53 -13.05 -29.83
N VAL A 29 -2.37 -13.40 -30.38
CA VAL A 29 -2.21 -13.76 -31.79
C VAL A 29 -2.94 -15.06 -32.12
N ALA A 30 -2.91 -16.05 -31.23
CA ALA A 30 -3.62 -17.32 -31.40
C ALA A 30 -5.14 -17.14 -31.33
N ILE A 31 -5.66 -16.30 -30.43
CA ILE A 31 -7.10 -15.97 -30.37
C ILE A 31 -7.51 -15.25 -31.66
N GLY A 32 -6.74 -14.26 -32.12
CA GLY A 32 -6.97 -13.57 -33.39
C GLY A 32 -6.92 -14.52 -34.59
N ALA A 33 -5.92 -15.39 -34.68
CA ALA A 33 -5.79 -16.40 -35.73
C ALA A 33 -6.92 -17.43 -35.68
N ALA A 34 -7.36 -17.85 -34.49
CA ALA A 34 -8.51 -18.73 -34.30
C ALA A 34 -9.80 -18.06 -34.79
N THR A 35 -10.02 -16.77 -34.51
CA THR A 35 -11.18 -16.02 -35.04
C THR A 35 -11.17 -15.95 -36.57
N LEU A 36 -9.99 -15.82 -37.17
CA LEU A 36 -9.79 -15.72 -38.62
C LEU A 36 -9.90 -17.08 -39.32
N LEU A 37 -9.41 -18.16 -38.71
CA LEU A 37 -9.53 -19.54 -39.20
C LEU A 37 -10.97 -20.06 -39.07
N TRP A 38 -11.68 -19.65 -38.01
CA TRP A 38 -13.10 -19.98 -37.81
C TRP A 38 -14.01 -19.30 -38.84
N ARG A 39 -13.59 -18.15 -39.41
CA ARG A 39 -14.23 -17.52 -40.58
C ARG A 39 -14.11 -18.36 -41.85
N ARG A 40 -13.18 -19.31 -41.94
CA ARG A 40 -12.82 -20.02 -43.19
C ARG A 40 -13.28 -21.49 -43.25
N ARG A 41 -13.86 -22.05 -42.19
CA ARG A 41 -14.34 -23.45 -42.18
C ARG A 41 -15.83 -23.50 -41.89
N GLU A 42 -16.61 -23.61 -42.95
CA GLU A 42 -18.06 -23.78 -42.93
C GLU A 42 -18.44 -25.02 -42.11
N ILE A 43 -18.84 -24.83 -40.86
CA ILE A 43 -19.58 -25.83 -40.11
C ILE A 43 -21.06 -25.58 -40.42
N VAL A 44 -21.60 -26.46 -41.27
CA VAL A 44 -23.01 -26.70 -41.61
C VAL A 44 -23.98 -25.73 -40.93
N SER A 45 -24.46 -24.78 -41.73
CA SER A 45 -25.48 -23.84 -41.32
C SER A 45 -26.84 -24.55 -41.26
N GLY A 46 -27.24 -24.96 -40.07
CA GLY A 46 -28.67 -25.02 -39.76
C GLY A 46 -29.19 -23.58 -39.77
N ARG A 47 -29.79 -23.12 -40.88
CA ARG A 47 -30.78 -22.05 -40.77
C ARG A 47 -31.80 -22.62 -39.80
N GLY A 48 -32.02 -22.01 -38.64
CA GLY A 48 -32.89 -22.52 -37.56
C GLY A 48 -34.37 -22.59 -37.92
N ILE A 49 -34.68 -23.19 -39.07
CA ILE A 49 -35.99 -23.61 -39.52
C ILE A 49 -36.02 -25.10 -39.17
N PRO A 50 -36.82 -25.52 -38.18
CA PRO A 50 -36.93 -26.92 -37.84
C PRO A 50 -37.42 -27.68 -39.08
N SER A 51 -36.80 -28.81 -39.39
CA SER A 51 -37.21 -29.71 -40.49
C SER A 51 -38.57 -30.37 -40.23
N THR A 52 -39.09 -30.23 -39.01
CA THR A 52 -40.40 -30.71 -38.59
C THR A 52 -41.25 -29.51 -38.14
N PRO A 53 -42.52 -29.41 -38.57
CA PRO A 53 -43.42 -28.37 -38.08
C PRO A 53 -43.52 -28.41 -36.54
N PRO A 54 -43.63 -27.25 -35.88
CA PRO A 54 -43.77 -27.19 -34.42
C PRO A 54 -45.02 -27.97 -33.96
N SER A 55 -44.90 -28.68 -32.84
CA SER A 55 -46.04 -29.39 -32.26
C SER A 55 -47.06 -28.41 -31.66
N HIS A 56 -48.34 -28.80 -31.63
CA HIS A 56 -49.43 -27.95 -31.15
C HIS A 56 -49.20 -27.51 -29.69
N ASP A 57 -48.76 -28.45 -28.85
CA ASP A 57 -48.41 -28.21 -27.45
C ASP A 57 -47.30 -27.15 -27.31
N SER A 58 -46.33 -27.12 -28.23
CA SER A 58 -45.21 -26.16 -28.21
C SER A 58 -45.64 -24.72 -28.54
N LEU A 59 -46.64 -24.56 -29.42
CA LEU A 59 -47.19 -23.26 -29.78
C LEU A 59 -48.11 -22.73 -28.68
N GLU A 60 -48.90 -23.60 -28.07
CA GLU A 60 -49.83 -23.25 -26.98
C GLU A 60 -49.07 -22.85 -25.70
N SER A 61 -47.93 -23.48 -25.44
CA SER A 61 -47.03 -23.15 -24.33
C SER A 61 -46.07 -21.98 -24.64
N GLY A 62 -46.07 -21.44 -25.87
CA GLY A 62 -45.32 -20.25 -26.25
C GLY A 62 -43.81 -20.44 -26.38
N TYR A 63 -43.33 -21.65 -26.70
CA TYR A 63 -41.89 -21.90 -26.90
C TYR A 63 -41.34 -21.28 -28.19
N GLU A 64 -40.03 -20.99 -28.20
CA GLU A 64 -39.32 -20.48 -29.37
C GLU A 64 -39.18 -21.56 -30.46
N VAL A 65 -39.73 -21.30 -31.64
CA VAL A 65 -39.75 -22.22 -32.80
C VAL A 65 -38.45 -22.16 -33.61
N LYS A 66 -37.56 -21.22 -33.29
CA LYS A 66 -36.32 -20.95 -34.03
C LYS A 66 -35.10 -21.38 -33.22
N ASP A 67 -34.24 -22.22 -33.81
CA ASP A 67 -33.00 -22.64 -33.16
C ASP A 67 -31.99 -21.49 -33.03
N ILE A 68 -31.27 -21.48 -31.91
CA ILE A 68 -30.22 -20.49 -31.65
C ILE A 68 -29.07 -20.66 -32.66
N SER A 69 -28.61 -19.54 -33.21
CA SER A 69 -27.53 -19.59 -34.19
C SER A 69 -26.21 -19.96 -33.51
N VAL A 70 -25.69 -21.17 -33.79
CA VAL A 70 -24.37 -21.64 -33.30
C VAL A 70 -23.27 -20.64 -33.66
N ARG A 71 -23.40 -20.00 -34.84
CA ARG A 71 -22.46 -18.98 -35.32
C ARG A 71 -22.49 -17.67 -34.53
N GLY A 72 -23.66 -17.24 -34.05
CA GLY A 72 -23.77 -16.04 -33.21
C GLY A 72 -23.19 -16.28 -31.83
N VAL A 73 -23.55 -17.41 -31.20
CA VAL A 73 -23.14 -17.75 -29.82
C VAL A 73 -21.62 -17.83 -29.68
N SER A 74 -20.97 -18.43 -30.64
CA SER A 74 -19.51 -18.58 -30.73
C SER A 74 -18.77 -17.27 -30.97
N TYR A 75 -19.28 -16.35 -31.81
CA TYR A 75 -18.69 -15.00 -31.91
C TYR A 75 -18.74 -14.27 -30.57
N VAL A 76 -19.85 -14.41 -29.82
CA VAL A 76 -19.99 -13.83 -28.49
C VAL A 76 -19.00 -14.46 -27.51
N LEU A 77 -18.89 -15.79 -27.46
CA LEU A 77 -17.92 -16.48 -26.59
C LEU A 77 -16.48 -16.06 -26.88
N VAL A 78 -16.12 -15.97 -28.16
CA VAL A 78 -14.79 -15.55 -28.59
C VAL A 78 -14.52 -14.08 -28.24
N ALA A 79 -15.51 -13.20 -28.41
CA ALA A 79 -15.40 -11.79 -28.05
C ALA A 79 -15.18 -11.60 -26.54
N ILE A 80 -15.92 -12.35 -25.70
CA ILE A 80 -15.74 -12.34 -24.24
C ILE A 80 -14.34 -12.85 -23.88
N GLY A 81 -13.91 -13.97 -24.46
CA GLY A 81 -12.57 -14.52 -24.23
C GLY A 81 -11.45 -13.54 -24.61
N ALA A 82 -11.61 -12.86 -25.75
CA ALA A 82 -10.68 -11.83 -26.19
C ALA A 82 -10.66 -10.62 -25.24
N ALA A 83 -11.82 -10.15 -24.77
CA ALA A 83 -11.91 -9.04 -23.83
C ALA A 83 -11.21 -9.35 -22.50
N VAL A 84 -11.40 -10.57 -21.96
CA VAL A 84 -10.70 -11.03 -20.75
C VAL A 84 -9.18 -11.10 -20.99
N ALA A 85 -8.74 -11.66 -22.12
CA ALA A 85 -7.32 -11.75 -22.45
C ALA A 85 -6.66 -10.37 -22.57
N VAL A 86 -7.33 -9.41 -23.23
CA VAL A 86 -6.86 -8.02 -23.33
C VAL A 86 -6.79 -7.36 -21.96
N SER A 87 -7.82 -7.52 -21.12
CA SER A 87 -7.84 -6.97 -19.77
C SER A 87 -6.67 -7.47 -18.92
N LEU A 88 -6.43 -8.79 -18.92
CA LEU A 88 -5.27 -9.38 -18.24
C LEU A 88 -3.95 -8.87 -18.82
N GLY A 89 -3.83 -8.77 -20.15
CA GLY A 89 -2.65 -8.22 -20.82
C GLY A 89 -2.33 -6.78 -20.39
N VAL A 90 -3.35 -5.93 -20.25
CA VAL A 90 -3.21 -4.54 -19.76
C VAL A 90 -2.74 -4.53 -18.30
N VAL A 91 -3.31 -5.36 -17.44
CA VAL A 91 -2.89 -5.47 -16.04
C VAL A 91 -1.42 -5.91 -15.95
N PHE A 92 -1.03 -6.93 -16.71
CA PHE A 92 0.36 -7.40 -16.75
C PHE A 92 1.32 -6.33 -17.28
N LEU A 93 0.96 -5.61 -18.34
CA LEU A 93 1.73 -4.46 -18.83
C LEU A 93 1.95 -3.41 -17.76
N PHE A 94 0.88 -3.03 -17.08
CA PHE A 94 0.91 -2.00 -16.06
C PHE A 94 1.80 -2.40 -14.89
N VAL A 95 1.63 -3.61 -14.35
CA VAL A 95 2.47 -4.14 -13.27
C VAL A 95 3.94 -4.23 -13.70
N GLY A 96 4.22 -4.73 -14.91
CA GLY A 96 5.58 -4.83 -15.42
C GLY A 96 6.28 -3.48 -15.58
N ARG A 97 5.58 -2.49 -16.15
CA ARG A 97 6.08 -1.12 -16.29
C ARG A 97 6.33 -0.47 -14.95
N PHE A 98 5.44 -0.69 -13.99
CA PHE A 98 5.56 -0.11 -12.66
C PHE A 98 6.71 -0.74 -11.85
N GLU A 99 6.87 -2.06 -11.89
CA GLU A 99 8.00 -2.75 -11.26
C GLU A 99 9.34 -2.39 -11.91
N ALA A 100 9.39 -2.23 -13.23
CA ALA A 100 10.59 -1.75 -13.93
C ALA A 100 10.95 -0.30 -13.52
N ALA A 101 9.95 0.58 -13.44
CA ALA A 101 10.14 1.97 -12.99
C ALA A 101 10.58 2.05 -11.52
N ARG A 102 9.99 1.22 -10.65
CA ARG A 102 10.42 1.05 -9.25
C ARG A 102 11.85 0.57 -9.16
N SER A 103 12.21 -0.48 -9.89
CA SER A 103 13.58 -1.02 -9.89
C SER A 103 14.61 0.00 -10.36
N ALA A 104 14.25 0.87 -11.31
CA ALA A 104 15.09 1.99 -11.73
C ALA A 104 15.18 3.13 -10.69
N SER A 105 14.16 3.26 -9.83
CA SER A 105 14.08 4.30 -8.80
C SER A 105 14.69 3.88 -7.45
N PHE A 106 14.76 2.58 -7.17
CA PHE A 106 15.50 2.04 -6.04
C PHE A 106 17.01 2.12 -6.33
N GLN A 107 17.59 3.30 -6.13
CA GLN A 107 19.00 3.38 -5.76
C GLN A 107 19.18 2.45 -4.55
N GLY A 108 20.11 1.49 -4.64
CA GLY A 108 20.38 0.56 -3.55
C GLY A 108 20.52 1.32 -2.24
N LEU A 109 19.90 0.82 -1.16
CA LEU A 109 19.98 1.42 0.16
C LEU A 109 21.43 1.77 0.45
N THR A 110 21.69 3.01 0.88
CA THR A 110 23.06 3.41 1.22
C THR A 110 23.54 2.57 2.41
N ALA A 111 24.86 2.47 2.58
CA ALA A 111 25.45 1.76 3.71
C ALA A 111 24.88 2.26 5.06
N GLU A 112 24.59 3.57 5.15
CA GLU A 112 23.95 4.22 6.29
C GLU A 112 22.50 3.74 6.53
N GLN A 113 21.73 3.50 5.46
CA GLN A 113 20.33 3.03 5.58
C GLN A 113 20.23 1.54 5.93
N THR A 114 21.29 0.78 5.68
CA THR A 114 21.36 -0.65 6.01
C THR A 114 22.13 -0.90 7.30
N ALA A 115 22.75 0.14 7.87
CA ALA A 115 23.46 0.04 9.13
C ALA A 115 22.47 -0.26 10.26
N VAL A 116 22.73 -1.34 10.99
CA VAL A 116 22.01 -1.63 12.23
C VAL A 116 22.44 -0.58 13.25
N ALA A 117 21.62 0.44 13.45
CA ALA A 117 21.81 1.41 14.53
C ALA A 117 21.68 0.65 15.86
N VAL A 118 22.81 0.42 16.53
CA VAL A 118 22.83 -0.08 17.90
C VAL A 118 22.49 1.09 18.82
N THR A 119 21.20 1.38 18.96
CA THR A 119 20.75 2.36 19.96
C THR A 119 21.13 1.80 21.34
N PRO A 120 21.81 2.56 22.20
CA PRO A 120 22.01 2.12 23.57
C PRO A 120 20.66 1.80 24.20
N ALA A 121 20.60 0.74 25.00
CA ALA A 121 19.36 0.34 25.67
C ALA A 121 18.81 1.54 26.46
N PRO A 122 17.49 1.78 26.46
CA PRO A 122 16.90 2.84 27.27
C PRO A 122 17.26 2.62 28.74
N HIS A 123 17.92 3.60 29.36
CA HIS A 123 18.23 3.53 30.80
C HIS A 123 16.93 3.80 31.58
N LEU A 124 16.55 2.89 32.46
CA LEU A 124 15.43 3.10 33.37
C LEU A 124 15.89 4.03 34.52
N GLN A 125 15.09 5.03 34.86
CA GLN A 125 15.33 5.83 36.07
C GLN A 125 15.15 4.93 37.31
N PHE A 126 16.19 4.82 38.15
CA PHE A 126 16.20 3.90 39.28
C PHE A 126 15.23 4.30 40.40
N HIS A 127 15.13 5.60 40.70
CA HIS A 127 14.36 6.13 41.84
C HIS A 127 13.50 7.35 41.44
N PRO A 128 12.51 7.19 40.54
CA PRO A 128 11.75 8.32 40.00
C PRO A 128 11.02 9.14 41.07
N HIS A 129 10.59 8.50 42.16
CA HIS A 129 9.87 9.19 43.24
C HIS A 129 10.78 10.05 44.11
N ASP A 130 11.97 9.56 44.45
CA ASP A 130 12.94 10.29 45.27
C ASP A 130 13.51 11.48 44.50
N ASP A 131 13.83 11.28 43.21
CA ASP A 131 14.29 12.34 42.32
C ASP A 131 13.24 13.46 42.18
N LEU A 132 11.96 13.08 42.01
CA LEU A 132 10.86 14.05 41.97
C LEU A 132 10.66 14.78 43.30
N ALA A 133 10.83 14.09 44.43
CA ALA A 133 10.72 14.71 45.75
C ALA A 133 11.82 15.76 45.96
N GLU A 134 13.05 15.47 45.55
CA GLU A 134 14.17 16.41 45.66
C GLU A 134 13.94 17.66 44.80
N VAL A 135 13.46 17.49 43.56
CA VAL A 135 13.12 18.61 42.67
C VAL A 135 12.03 19.49 43.30
N ARG A 136 10.95 18.88 43.79
CA ARG A 136 9.86 19.64 44.45
C ARG A 136 10.36 20.41 45.68
N LEU A 137 11.22 19.81 46.50
CA LEU A 137 11.79 20.48 47.68
C LEU A 137 12.70 21.64 47.28
N ARG A 138 13.43 21.53 46.17
CA ARG A 138 14.24 22.63 45.64
C ARG A 138 13.37 23.78 45.14
N GLU A 139 12.31 23.47 44.39
CA GLU A 139 11.35 24.46 43.89
C GLU A 139 10.61 25.17 45.02
N GLN A 140 10.14 24.44 46.03
CA GLN A 140 9.47 25.03 47.20
C GLN A 140 10.39 26.00 47.94
N ARG A 141 11.67 25.65 48.13
CA ARG A 141 12.65 26.54 48.77
C ARG A 141 12.88 27.82 47.97
N LEU A 142 12.89 27.72 46.64
CA LEU A 142 12.97 28.90 45.79
C LEU A 142 11.70 29.75 45.96
N LEU A 143 10.51 29.18 45.81
CA LEU A 143 9.25 29.93 45.85
C LEU A 143 8.96 30.60 47.20
N GLN A 144 9.31 29.96 48.32
CA GLN A 144 8.96 30.43 49.67
C GLN A 144 10.08 31.25 50.33
N GLY A 145 11.27 31.27 49.73
CA GLY A 145 12.47 31.83 50.33
C GLY A 145 12.89 33.17 49.74
N TYR A 146 13.61 33.94 50.55
CA TYR A 146 14.44 35.03 50.04
C TYR A 146 15.78 34.47 49.57
N GLY A 147 16.35 35.10 48.56
CA GLY A 147 17.66 34.71 48.06
C GLY A 147 18.15 35.66 46.99
N TRP A 148 19.16 35.22 46.25
CA TRP A 148 19.69 35.94 45.10
C TRP A 148 19.33 35.21 43.82
N ALA A 149 18.81 35.95 42.84
CA ALA A 149 18.46 35.42 41.53
C ALA A 149 19.69 35.30 40.61
N ASP A 150 20.76 36.05 40.89
CA ASP A 150 22.01 36.01 40.16
C ASP A 150 23.21 35.71 41.08
N ARG A 151 24.31 35.26 40.46
CA ARG A 151 25.55 34.93 41.17
C ARG A 151 26.30 36.15 41.69
N ASP A 152 26.16 37.28 40.99
CA ASP A 152 26.82 38.54 41.34
C ASP A 152 26.06 39.30 42.45
N HIS A 153 24.97 38.74 42.96
CA HIS A 153 24.14 39.31 44.04
C HIS A 153 23.67 40.74 43.73
N THR A 154 23.26 40.99 42.49
CA THR A 154 22.71 42.28 42.06
C THR A 154 21.19 42.28 42.02
N ARG A 155 20.56 41.10 42.04
CA ARG A 155 19.11 40.94 41.96
C ARG A 155 18.60 39.99 43.02
N ALA A 156 17.84 40.54 43.97
CA ALA A 156 17.22 39.74 45.02
C ALA A 156 15.99 38.97 44.49
N HIS A 157 15.85 37.74 44.95
CA HIS A 157 14.65 36.92 44.86
C HIS A 157 13.80 37.13 46.13
N ILE A 158 12.50 37.33 45.96
CA ILE A 158 11.52 37.43 47.05
C ILE A 158 10.54 36.26 46.96
N PRO A 159 9.97 35.79 48.09
CA PRO A 159 8.94 34.76 48.07
C PRO A 159 7.78 35.13 47.13
N ILE A 160 7.19 34.14 46.48
CA ILE A 160 6.16 34.38 45.46
C ILE A 160 4.91 35.04 46.06
N GLU A 161 4.54 34.67 47.28
CA GLU A 161 3.46 35.31 48.04
C GLU A 161 3.74 36.80 48.24
N ARG A 162 5.02 37.14 48.47
CA ARG A 162 5.45 38.53 48.61
C ARG A 162 5.40 39.28 47.29
N ALA A 163 5.87 38.68 46.20
CA ALA A 163 5.78 39.27 44.87
C ALA A 163 4.32 39.57 44.47
N MET A 164 3.40 38.62 44.71
CA MET A 164 1.98 38.82 44.45
C MET A 164 1.38 39.95 45.29
N ALA A 165 1.75 40.06 46.57
CA ALA A 165 1.29 41.14 47.45
C ALA A 165 1.72 42.52 46.94
N LEU A 166 2.97 42.65 46.47
CA LEU A 166 3.49 43.89 45.89
C LEU A 166 2.79 44.24 44.58
N MET A 167 2.49 43.24 43.74
CA MET A 167 1.84 43.44 42.46
C MET A 167 0.41 44.01 42.60
N VAL A 168 -0.27 43.71 43.71
CA VAL A 168 -1.60 44.29 44.03
C VAL A 168 -1.53 45.55 44.91
N GLY A 169 -0.34 46.14 45.06
CA GLY A 169 -0.16 47.44 45.74
C GLY A 169 -0.05 47.39 47.27
N ARG A 170 0.20 46.21 47.88
CA ARG A 170 0.52 46.16 49.32
C ARG A 170 1.93 46.69 49.58
N SER A 171 2.14 47.34 50.72
CA SER A 171 3.43 47.94 51.08
C SER A 171 4.54 46.90 51.32
N LEU A 172 5.79 47.36 51.19
CA LEU A 172 7.02 46.59 51.39
C LEU A 172 7.34 46.28 52.87
N ASP A 173 6.46 46.64 53.79
CA ASP A 173 6.67 46.43 55.23
C ASP A 173 6.62 44.94 55.60
N PRO A 174 7.54 44.46 56.46
CA PRO A 174 7.54 43.08 56.91
C PRO A 174 6.25 42.78 57.69
N VAL A 175 5.52 41.74 57.28
CA VAL A 175 4.40 41.23 58.06
C VAL A 175 5.00 40.45 59.25
N PRO A 176 4.65 40.79 60.51
CA PRO A 176 5.15 40.11 61.70
C PRO A 176 4.69 38.65 61.79
#